data_AF-A0A2A2EMW1-F1
#
_entry.id   AF-A0A2A2EMW1-F1
#
_cell.length_a   1.000
_cell.length_b   1.000
_cell.length_c   1.000
_cell.angle_alpha   90.00
_cell.angle_beta   90.00
_cell.angle_gamma   90.00
#
_symmetry.space_group_name_H-M   'P 1'
#
loop_
_entity.id
_entity.type
_entity.pdbx_description
1 polymer ?
#
loop_
_entity_poly.entity_id
_entity_poly.type
_entity_poly.pdbx_seq_one_letter_code
_entity_poly.pdbx_strand_id
1 'polypeptide(L)'
;MTHVETLPAALEVDVIGGLEQALKCLQERDAALLEAQANERSITARLGCHLQAVFPDWDVDCEFNCWRGPLQSRGHIVVSTTSATTEAPTIFPDLLIHRRGSGETLAVIEVLKSDAQSARHRERRKLQHCLKRLGCPHAAMIEIGVGKSRGRHHLEMLATPLHGEQGL
;
A
#
# COMPACT_ATOMS: atom_id res chain seq x y z
N MET A 1 11.25 -42.53 13.47
CA MET A 1 10.05 -41.69 13.27
C MET A 1 10.15 -40.55 14.27
N THR A 2 10.76 -39.44 13.86
CA THR A 2 10.82 -38.22 14.67
C THR A 2 9.68 -37.33 14.18
N HIS A 3 8.63 -37.24 14.99
CA HIS A 3 7.61 -36.21 14.86
C HIS A 3 8.33 -34.87 15.01
N VAL A 4 8.46 -34.15 13.90
CA VAL A 4 8.78 -32.72 13.94
C VAL A 4 7.45 -32.05 14.26
N GLU A 5 7.26 -31.71 15.53
CA GLU A 5 6.24 -30.77 15.94
C GLU A 5 6.59 -29.42 15.30
N THR A 6 5.89 -29.08 14.22
CA THR A 6 5.82 -27.72 13.73
C THR A 6 5.27 -26.85 14.84
N LEU A 7 6.14 -26.01 15.42
CA LEU A 7 5.76 -24.88 16.25
C LEU A 7 4.64 -24.09 15.54
N PRO A 8 3.64 -23.58 16.27
CA PRO A 8 2.57 -22.81 15.64
C PRO A 8 3.18 -21.57 14.99
N ALA A 9 2.84 -21.34 13.72
CA ALA A 9 3.12 -20.10 13.02
C ALA A 9 2.69 -18.93 13.92
N ALA A 10 3.63 -18.01 14.20
CA ALA A 10 3.31 -16.74 14.83
C ALA A 10 2.08 -16.13 14.12
N LEU A 11 1.13 -15.60 14.90
CA LEU A 11 -0.11 -15.01 14.39
C LEU A 11 0.17 -14.21 13.10
N GLU A 12 -0.32 -14.68 11.97
CA GLU A 12 -0.29 -13.91 10.74
C GLU A 12 -1.05 -12.60 11.01
N VAL A 13 -0.38 -11.46 10.87
CA VAL A 13 -0.99 -10.15 11.06
C VAL A 13 -2.16 -10.02 10.08
N ASP A 14 -3.38 -9.81 10.60
CA ASP A 14 -4.57 -9.62 9.77
C ASP A 14 -4.57 -8.22 9.14
N VAL A 15 -3.89 -8.13 7.99
CA VAL A 15 -3.77 -6.89 7.23
C VAL A 15 -5.13 -6.41 6.76
N ILE A 16 -5.97 -7.31 6.21
CA ILE A 16 -7.27 -6.94 5.64
C ILE A 16 -8.17 -6.38 6.75
N GLY A 17 -8.32 -7.09 7.87
CA GLY A 17 -9.10 -6.62 9.00
C GLY A 17 -8.56 -5.31 9.57
N GLY A 18 -7.23 -5.13 9.59
CA GLY A 18 -6.63 -3.87 10.01
C GLY A 18 -6.89 -2.70 9.06
N LEU A 19 -6.86 -2.92 7.75
CA LEU A 19 -7.21 -1.91 6.74
C LEU A 19 -8.68 -1.49 6.88
N GLU A 20 -9.59 -2.46 7.00
CA GLU A 20 -11.03 -2.23 7.21
C GLU A 20 -11.30 -1.41 8.49
N GLN A 21 -10.63 -1.76 9.59
CA GLN A 21 -10.74 -1.04 10.86
C GLN A 21 -10.25 0.41 10.74
N ALA A 22 -9.12 0.64 10.06
CA ALA A 22 -8.60 1.98 9.83
C ALA A 22 -9.51 2.82 8.92
N LEU A 23 -10.10 2.20 7.89
CA LEU A 23 -11.06 2.86 6.99
C LEU A 23 -12.34 3.25 7.73
N LYS A 24 -12.84 2.40 8.62
CA LYS A 24 -13.97 2.74 9.49
C LYS A 24 -13.65 3.94 10.38
N CYS A 25 -12.46 3.94 11.00
CA CYS A 25 -12.02 5.07 11.83
C CYS A 25 -11.93 6.38 11.03
N LEU A 26 -11.41 6.33 9.80
CA LEU A 26 -11.35 7.48 8.89
C LEU A 26 -12.76 8.00 8.56
N GLN A 27 -13.69 7.10 8.22
CA GLN A 27 -15.07 7.48 7.88
C GLN A 27 -15.82 8.11 9.05
N GLU A 28 -15.56 7.67 10.28
CA GLU A 28 -16.20 8.18 11.50
C GLU A 28 -15.56 9.48 11.99
N ARG A 29 -14.23 9.51 12.11
CA ARG A 29 -13.49 10.60 12.78
C ARG A 29 -13.11 11.74 11.85
N ASP A 30 -13.00 11.47 10.54
CA ASP A 30 -12.59 12.44 9.54
C ASP A 30 -13.67 12.68 8.48
N ALA A 31 -14.95 12.45 8.83
CA ALA A 31 -16.10 12.65 7.95
C ALA A 31 -16.08 14.03 7.26
N ALA A 32 -15.72 15.10 7.98
CA ALA A 32 -15.64 16.45 7.42
C ALA A 32 -14.67 16.57 6.23
N LEU A 33 -13.55 15.83 6.24
CA LEU A 33 -12.62 15.81 5.10
C LEU A 33 -13.23 15.12 3.88
N LEU A 34 -13.96 14.03 4.11
CA LEU A 34 -14.63 13.27 3.05
C LEU A 34 -15.81 14.06 2.46
N GLU A 35 -16.55 14.80 3.30
CA GLU A 35 -17.65 15.68 2.87
C GLU A 35 -17.15 16.85 2.05
N ALA A 36 -16.05 17.48 2.46
CA ALA A 36 -15.42 18.58 1.74
C ALA A 36 -14.69 18.14 0.46
N GLN A 37 -14.70 16.83 0.14
CA GLN A 37 -13.92 16.26 -0.97
C GLN A 37 -12.45 16.70 -0.93
N ALA A 38 -11.84 16.64 0.26
CA ALA A 38 -10.45 17.01 0.46
C ALA A 38 -9.51 16.28 -0.53
N ASN A 39 -8.34 16.87 -0.77
CA ASN A 39 -7.37 16.26 -1.67
C ASN A 39 -6.93 14.87 -1.16
N GLU A 40 -6.51 14.01 -2.09
CA GLU A 40 -6.09 12.63 -1.79
C GLU A 40 -5.02 12.59 -0.71
N ARG A 41 -4.00 13.46 -0.81
CA ARG A 41 -2.92 13.54 0.20
C ARG A 41 -3.43 13.76 1.62
N SER A 42 -4.45 14.59 1.81
CA SER A 42 -5.03 14.87 3.13
C SER A 42 -5.76 13.65 3.66
N ILE A 43 -6.52 12.96 2.81
CA ILE A 43 -7.24 11.73 3.17
C ILE A 43 -6.24 10.61 3.48
N THR A 44 -5.23 10.42 2.63
CA THR A 44 -4.14 9.44 2.80
C THR A 44 -3.36 9.68 4.07
N ALA A 45 -3.00 10.92 4.39
CA ALA A 45 -2.28 11.25 5.63
C ALA A 45 -3.09 10.84 6.87
N ARG A 46 -4.41 11.11 6.87
CA ARG A 46 -5.30 10.70 7.97
C ARG A 46 -5.51 9.20 8.05
N LEU A 47 -5.64 8.52 6.92
CA LEU A 47 -5.67 7.07 6.86
C LEU A 47 -4.38 6.47 7.46
N GLY A 48 -3.22 7.02 7.12
CA GLY A 48 -1.93 6.64 7.70
C GLY A 48 -1.92 6.74 9.24
N CYS A 49 -2.49 7.80 9.81
CA CYS A 49 -2.62 7.92 11.27
C CYS A 49 -3.47 6.79 11.90
N HIS A 50 -4.60 6.43 11.27
CA HIS A 50 -5.45 5.34 11.78
C HIS A 50 -4.78 3.98 11.62
N LEU A 51 -4.11 3.75 10.50
CA LEU A 51 -3.32 2.55 10.27
C LEU A 51 -2.20 2.40 11.30
N GLN A 52 -1.49 3.49 11.63
CA GLN A 52 -0.45 3.46 12.66
C GLN A 52 -0.99 3.03 14.03
N ALA A 53 -2.23 3.44 14.36
CA ALA A 53 -2.89 3.02 15.59
C ALA A 53 -3.31 1.54 15.57
N VAL A 54 -3.64 1.00 14.39
CA VAL A 54 -4.02 -0.41 14.19
C VAL A 54 -2.80 -1.34 14.18
N PHE A 55 -1.66 -0.87 13.65
CA PHE A 55 -0.42 -1.64 13.55
C PHE A 55 0.69 -1.01 14.42
N PRO A 56 0.58 -1.07 15.77
CA PRO A 56 1.51 -0.37 16.67
C PRO A 56 2.96 -0.89 16.62
N ASP A 57 3.15 -2.15 16.22
CA ASP A 57 4.46 -2.79 16.10
C ASP A 57 5.13 -2.59 14.72
N TRP A 58 4.48 -1.81 13.85
CA TRP A 58 4.94 -1.47 12.50
C TRP A 58 5.04 0.05 12.34
N ASP A 59 5.90 0.50 11.44
CA ASP A 59 5.92 1.87 10.96
C ASP A 59 4.91 2.01 9.80
N VAL A 60 4.10 3.07 9.82
CA VAL A 60 3.23 3.45 8.69
C VAL A 60 3.72 4.78 8.12
N ASP A 61 4.31 4.73 6.93
CA ASP A 61 4.94 5.90 6.29
C ASP A 61 4.31 6.24 4.95
N CYS A 62 4.16 7.55 4.70
CA CYS A 62 3.67 8.11 3.44
C CYS A 62 4.85 8.36 2.48
N GLU A 63 4.70 7.98 1.21
CA GLU A 63 5.68 8.19 0.13
C GLU A 63 7.14 7.85 0.55
N PHE A 64 7.31 6.76 1.32
CA PHE A 64 8.59 6.43 1.97
C PHE A 64 9.70 6.17 0.93
N ASN A 65 10.80 6.94 1.03
CA ASN A 65 11.91 6.90 0.08
C ASN A 65 13.23 6.38 0.69
N CYS A 66 13.24 5.99 1.97
CA CYS A 66 14.45 5.62 2.71
C CYS A 66 14.64 4.10 2.84
N TRP A 67 14.51 3.37 1.71
CA TRP A 67 14.68 1.92 1.66
C TRP A 67 16.14 1.53 2.01
N ARG A 68 16.39 1.08 3.25
CA ARG A 68 17.72 0.60 3.66
C ARG A 68 17.75 -0.93 3.67
N GLY A 69 18.63 -1.50 2.83
CA GLY A 69 19.00 -2.91 2.78
C GLY A 69 20.18 -3.14 1.80
N PRO A 70 20.97 -4.22 1.92
CA PRO A 70 22.22 -4.44 1.18
C PRO A 70 22.09 -4.42 -0.36
N LEU A 71 20.87 -4.59 -0.89
CA LEU A 71 20.58 -4.57 -2.33
C LEU A 71 20.10 -3.21 -2.87
N GLN A 72 19.93 -2.18 -2.03
CA GLN A 72 19.07 -1.03 -2.35
C GLN A 72 19.73 0.36 -2.29
N SER A 73 21.05 0.45 -2.53
CA SER A 73 21.68 1.74 -2.92
C SER A 73 21.20 2.28 -4.28
N ARG A 74 20.22 1.63 -4.92
CA ARG A 74 19.51 2.06 -6.13
C ARG A 74 17.99 2.19 -5.89
N GLY A 75 17.61 2.81 -4.77
CA GLY A 75 16.22 3.04 -4.30
C GLY A 75 15.33 3.91 -5.19
N HIS A 76 15.43 3.76 -6.51
CA HIS A 76 14.53 4.37 -7.48
C HIS A 76 13.71 3.25 -8.12
N ILE A 77 12.40 3.20 -7.89
CA ILE A 77 11.46 2.55 -8.82
C ILE A 77 11.52 3.32 -10.14
N VAL A 78 12.53 3.02 -10.95
CA VAL A 78 12.74 3.58 -12.28
C VAL A 78 11.67 3.01 -13.19
N VAL A 79 10.64 3.80 -13.51
CA VAL A 79 9.80 3.50 -14.67
C VAL A 79 10.51 4.05 -15.90
N SER A 80 10.94 3.15 -16.78
CA SER A 80 11.41 3.53 -18.11
C SER A 80 10.26 4.23 -18.85
N THR A 81 10.37 5.54 -19.01
CA THR A 81 9.55 6.30 -19.95
C THR A 81 10.31 6.39 -21.25
N THR A 82 9.64 6.15 -22.38
CA THR A 82 10.18 6.34 -23.75
C THR A 82 10.44 7.82 -24.11
N SER A 83 10.46 8.70 -23.12
CA SER A 83 10.63 10.14 -23.26
C SER A 83 12.10 10.49 -22.99
N ALA A 84 12.64 11.44 -23.77
CA ALA A 84 14.04 11.87 -23.79
C ALA A 84 14.53 12.60 -22.52
N THR A 85 14.04 12.20 -21.34
CA THR A 85 14.44 12.69 -20.03
C THR A 85 15.39 11.68 -19.40
N THR A 86 16.59 12.14 -19.04
CA THR A 86 17.71 11.31 -18.55
C THR A 86 17.47 10.72 -17.15
N GLU A 87 16.34 11.02 -16.51
CA GLU A 87 15.97 10.51 -15.19
C GLU A 87 14.61 9.80 -15.26
N ALA A 88 14.62 8.50 -14.94
CA ALA A 88 13.38 7.75 -14.82
C ALA A 88 12.63 8.17 -13.55
N PRO A 89 11.33 8.51 -13.62
CA PRO A 89 10.57 8.93 -12.45
C PRO A 89 10.55 7.81 -11.42
N THR A 90 10.89 8.16 -10.19
CA THR A 90 10.80 7.24 -9.05
C THR A 90 9.37 7.15 -8.58
N ILE A 91 8.83 5.94 -8.51
CA ILE A 91 7.49 5.71 -7.97
C ILE A 91 7.59 5.30 -6.49
N PHE A 92 6.85 5.96 -5.61
CA PHE A 92 6.72 5.59 -4.20
C PHE A 92 5.24 5.31 -3.91
N PRO A 93 4.90 4.20 -3.22
CA PRO A 93 3.51 3.96 -2.84
C PRO A 93 2.99 5.07 -1.93
N ASP A 94 1.68 5.28 -1.95
CA ASP A 94 1.07 6.33 -1.14
C ASP A 94 1.29 6.05 0.36
N LEU A 95 1.12 4.79 0.77
CA LEU A 95 1.42 4.34 2.13
C LEU A 95 2.17 3.01 2.13
N LEU A 96 3.01 2.84 3.14
CA LEU A 96 3.80 1.65 3.39
C LEU A 96 3.67 1.23 4.85
N ILE A 97 3.38 -0.06 5.09
CA ILE A 97 3.45 -0.68 6.42
C ILE A 97 4.72 -1.54 6.45
N HIS A 98 5.70 -1.17 7.26
CA HIS A 98 7.05 -1.74 7.23
C HIS A 98 7.78 -1.60 8.56
N ARG A 99 9.00 -2.13 8.65
CA ARG A 99 9.93 -1.83 9.75
C ARG A 99 11.14 -1.09 9.23
N ARG A 100 11.27 0.18 9.63
CA ARG A 100 12.40 1.03 9.21
C ARG A 100 13.73 0.37 9.54
N GLY A 101 14.66 0.39 8.58
CA GLY A 101 16.03 -0.13 8.75
C GLY A 101 16.18 -1.66 8.65
N SER A 102 15.10 -2.43 8.62
CA SER A 102 15.15 -3.90 8.48
C SER A 102 14.96 -4.39 7.05
N GLY A 103 14.28 -3.60 6.21
CA GLY A 103 13.82 -3.99 4.88
C GLY A 103 12.54 -4.83 4.88
N GLU A 104 11.99 -5.18 6.05
CA GLU A 104 10.74 -5.92 6.19
C GLU A 104 9.54 -5.02 5.82
N THR A 105 8.74 -5.46 4.84
CA THR A 105 7.54 -4.74 4.38
C THR A 105 6.32 -5.65 4.53
N LEU A 106 5.30 -5.20 5.26
CA LEU A 106 4.04 -5.92 5.46
C LEU A 106 3.04 -5.64 4.34
N ALA A 107 2.86 -4.37 3.97
CA ALA A 107 1.90 -3.96 2.95
C ALA A 107 2.32 -2.69 2.22
N VAL A 108 2.01 -2.63 0.92
CA VAL A 108 2.03 -1.40 0.11
C VAL A 108 0.60 -1.01 -0.26
N ILE A 109 0.29 0.28 -0.22
CA ILE A 109 -1.08 0.77 -0.37
C ILE A 109 -1.12 1.97 -1.33
N GLU A 110 -2.06 1.95 -2.27
CA GLU A 110 -2.47 3.10 -3.07
C GLU A 110 -3.86 3.55 -2.68
N VAL A 111 -4.08 4.86 -2.62
CA VAL A 111 -5.35 5.45 -2.22
C VAL A 111 -5.91 6.30 -3.36
N LEU A 112 -7.14 6.02 -3.74
CA LEU A 112 -7.89 6.78 -4.72
C LEU A 112 -9.17 7.33 -4.11
N LYS A 113 -9.63 8.49 -4.58
CA LYS A 113 -11.01 8.92 -4.33
C LYS A 113 -11.97 8.27 -5.31
N SER A 114 -13.23 8.12 -4.90
CA SER A 114 -14.30 7.59 -5.76
C SER A 114 -14.59 8.46 -7.00
N ASP A 115 -14.13 9.71 -7.01
CA ASP A 115 -14.24 10.63 -8.15
C ASP A 115 -12.99 10.60 -9.08
N ALA A 116 -11.99 9.75 -8.78
CA ALA A 116 -10.73 9.63 -9.51
C ALA A 116 -10.60 8.31 -10.31
N GLN A 117 -11.71 7.77 -10.84
CA GLN A 117 -11.74 6.45 -11.50
C GLN A 117 -10.74 6.30 -12.66
N SER A 118 -10.43 7.39 -13.37
CA SER A 118 -9.46 7.39 -14.47
C SER A 118 -8.03 7.04 -14.02
N ALA A 119 -7.69 7.24 -12.75
CA ALA A 119 -6.37 6.93 -12.20
C ALA A 119 -6.18 5.44 -11.84
N ARG A 120 -7.27 4.65 -11.71
CA ARG A 120 -7.23 3.26 -11.23
C ARG A 120 -6.25 2.37 -12.01
N HIS A 121 -6.21 2.50 -13.33
CA HIS A 121 -5.28 1.72 -14.15
C HIS A 121 -3.81 2.06 -13.86
N ARG A 122 -3.50 3.35 -13.67
CA ARG A 122 -2.15 3.83 -13.35
C ARG A 122 -1.71 3.31 -11.97
N GLU A 123 -2.57 3.42 -10.96
CA GLU A 123 -2.22 2.99 -9.60
C GLU A 123 -2.10 1.48 -9.47
N ARG A 124 -2.92 0.72 -10.18
CA ARG A 124 -2.74 -0.74 -10.29
C ARG A 124 -1.36 -1.10 -10.87
N ARG A 125 -0.89 -0.40 -11.90
CA ARG A 125 0.46 -0.63 -12.48
C ARG A 125 1.57 -0.26 -11.50
N LYS A 126 1.38 0.80 -10.71
CA LYS A 126 2.29 1.22 -9.63
C LYS A 126 2.40 0.14 -8.54
N LEU A 127 1.28 -0.40 -8.05
CA LEU A 127 1.28 -1.51 -7.08
C LEU A 127 1.95 -2.77 -7.62
N GLN A 128 1.67 -3.14 -8.88
CA GLN A 128 2.33 -4.28 -9.52
C GLN A 128 3.85 -4.11 -9.58
N HIS A 129 4.35 -2.89 -9.78
CA HIS A 129 5.77 -2.63 -9.73
C HIS A 129 6.31 -2.75 -8.30
N CYS A 130 5.60 -2.21 -7.32
CA CYS A 130 5.96 -2.30 -5.91
C CYS A 130 6.05 -3.76 -5.43
N LEU A 131 5.05 -4.59 -5.74
CA LEU A 131 5.05 -6.03 -5.45
C LEU A 131 6.30 -6.74 -5.96
N LYS A 132 6.66 -6.52 -7.23
CA LYS A 132 7.83 -7.14 -7.86
C LYS A 132 9.16 -6.75 -7.23
N ARG A 133 9.24 -5.57 -6.61
CA ARG A 133 10.50 -5.00 -6.12
C ARG A 133 10.69 -5.08 -4.62
N LEU A 134 9.62 -4.88 -3.86
CA LEU A 134 9.67 -4.77 -2.41
C LEU A 134 9.47 -6.13 -1.73
N GLY A 135 9.06 -7.16 -2.47
CA GLY A 135 8.82 -8.50 -1.91
C GLY A 135 7.77 -8.48 -0.80
N CYS A 136 6.86 -7.50 -0.84
CA CYS A 136 5.81 -7.34 0.16
C CYS A 136 4.75 -8.43 -0.03
N PRO A 137 4.22 -9.01 1.06
CA PRO A 137 3.21 -10.04 0.99
C PRO A 137 1.83 -9.50 0.58
N HIS A 138 1.58 -8.21 0.83
CA HIS A 138 0.30 -7.57 0.56
C HIS A 138 0.45 -6.28 -0.24
N ALA A 139 -0.41 -6.12 -1.25
CA ALA A 139 -0.59 -4.87 -1.97
C ALA A 139 -2.07 -4.55 -2.04
N ALA A 140 -2.45 -3.36 -1.59
CA ALA A 140 -3.84 -2.92 -1.52
C ALA A 140 -4.06 -1.67 -2.37
N MET A 141 -5.14 -1.67 -3.15
CA MET A 141 -5.70 -0.47 -3.74
C MET A 141 -6.98 -0.14 -3.01
N ILE A 142 -7.06 1.08 -2.48
CA ILE A 142 -8.20 1.53 -1.67
C ILE A 142 -8.89 2.67 -2.40
N GLU A 143 -10.14 2.49 -2.78
CA GLU A 143 -11.00 3.57 -3.26
C GLU A 143 -11.87 4.09 -2.12
N ILE A 144 -11.79 5.37 -1.81
CA ILE A 144 -12.50 6.02 -0.71
C ILE A 144 -13.63 6.91 -1.26
N GLY A 145 -14.84 6.66 -0.77
CA GLY A 145 -16.02 7.46 -1.10
C GLY A 145 -15.94 8.88 -0.52
N VAL A 146 -16.10 9.88 -1.39
CA VAL A 146 -16.15 11.31 -1.01
C VAL A 146 -17.45 11.97 -1.46
N GLY A 147 -17.80 13.12 -0.87
CA GLY A 147 -19.05 13.83 -1.15
C GLY A 147 -20.27 12.93 -0.96
N LYS A 148 -21.07 12.75 -2.02
CA LYS A 148 -22.27 11.88 -1.99
C LYS A 148 -21.96 10.40 -1.77
N SER A 149 -20.72 9.97 -2.00
CA SER A 149 -20.29 8.58 -1.81
C SER A 149 -19.68 8.30 -0.44
N ARG A 150 -19.65 9.30 0.48
CA ARG A 150 -19.09 9.13 1.82
C ARG A 150 -19.65 7.90 2.54
N GLY A 151 -18.80 7.23 3.31
CA GLY A 151 -19.16 6.02 4.06
C GLY A 151 -19.05 4.74 3.22
N ARG A 152 -18.75 4.86 1.92
CA ARG A 152 -18.37 3.72 1.07
C ARG A 152 -16.86 3.69 0.89
N HIS A 153 -16.33 2.50 0.73
CA HIS A 153 -14.98 2.28 0.23
C HIS A 153 -14.93 0.96 -0.54
N HIS A 154 -13.89 0.76 -1.35
CA HIS A 154 -13.59 -0.50 -1.99
C HIS A 154 -12.12 -0.85 -1.73
N LEU A 155 -11.89 -2.02 -1.15
CA LEU A 155 -10.58 -2.57 -0.90
C LEU A 155 -10.29 -3.69 -1.91
N GLU A 156 -9.27 -3.50 -2.75
CA GLU A 156 -8.81 -4.51 -3.71
C GLU A 156 -7.40 -4.97 -3.33
N MET A 157 -7.28 -6.24 -2.92
CA MET A 157 -5.97 -6.87 -2.69
C MET A 157 -5.40 -7.39 -4.01
N LEU A 158 -4.19 -6.98 -4.36
CA LEU A 158 -3.48 -7.50 -5.53
C LEU A 158 -2.65 -8.71 -5.11
N ALA A 159 -2.86 -9.82 -5.82
CA ALA A 159 -2.00 -10.99 -5.69
C ALA A 159 -0.68 -10.77 -6.47
N THR A 160 0.41 -11.28 -5.91
CA THR A 160 1.64 -11.50 -6.67
C THR A 160 1.32 -12.49 -7.80
N PRO A 161 1.65 -12.20 -9.07
CA PRO A 161 1.51 -13.20 -10.12
C PRO A 161 2.32 -14.43 -9.70
N LEU A 162 1.64 -15.57 -9.54
CA LEU A 162 2.32 -16.85 -9.37
C LEU A 162 3.33 -16.96 -10.51
N HIS A 163 4.59 -17.26 -10.21
CA HIS A 163 5.58 -17.54 -11.24
C HIS A 163 5.11 -18.76 -12.03
N GLY A 164 4.42 -18.51 -13.14
CA GLY A 164 3.74 -19.54 -13.92
C GLY A 164 3.03 -18.88 -15.09
N GLU A 165 3.84 -18.48 -16.08
CA GLU A 165 3.54 -18.39 -17.52
C GLU A 165 4.62 -17.48 -18.17
N GLN A 166 5.86 -17.96 -18.16
CA GLN A 166 6.69 -17.77 -19.34
C GLN A 166 6.33 -18.94 -20.27
N GLY A 167 5.29 -18.74 -21.07
CA GLY A 167 4.89 -19.65 -22.13
C GLY A 167 5.43 -19.14 -23.46
N LEU A 168 6.38 -19.92 -24.01
CA LEU A 168 6.93 -19.99 -25.37
C LEU A 168 7.13 -18.68 -26.17
#